data_AF-A0A3S0XLL1-F1
#
_entry.id   AF-A0A3S0XLL1-F1
#
_cell.length_a   1.000
_cell.length_b   1.000
_cell.length_c   1.000
_cell.angle_alpha   90.00
_cell.angle_beta   90.00
_cell.angle_gamma   90.00
#
_symmetry.space_group_name_H-M   'P 1'
#
loop_
_entity.id
_entity.type
_entity.pdbx_description
1 polymer ?
#
loop_
_entity_poly.entity_id
_entity_poly.type
_entity_poly.pdbx_seq_one_letter_code
_entity_poly.pdbx_strand_id
1 'polypeptide(L)'
;MSAAMAQIPPQQAAPAQGAPQGTPHGAPQGGAPQPVNGLLLLLELQRQAWRQATAPELRYHIVNQTRRLIAYRQAAFLTVGERGRATLEAVSNIAVLEPNTPFAQWLEEAVRAVATGEHANSVHVVDPAALPASVRTAWGEWGPAQVLWCPLRKPEAPREVLPGAAAESRDKAVPPPAGLWLGRDEPWTDGELLLLGHLTEGYGHAWWALSGKRAKRQGLRRALLPLVLLLAIAGALAIPVPMSTLAPAEIQTSNPVIVAAPLDGVIERFHVQPNEAVAAGQPLFSFESTVLRSRFEVARKGLTQAEAELLTASQAAFADPQTKARVAQLRAQVELRRAEMALARDLLDRVTVKADRAGIAVFTDVNDWLGKPVSVGERVLTLADPQAPEIDIMVSVGDALVLEPGSPVELFLNVDPLHPLQARLTHASYEAGLSAAGVLSYRVKAALEPGRSPGEAPPRIGLRGTAKILGDRVPLALYLFRRPLALLRQSMGI
;
A
#
# COMPACT_ATOMS: atom_id res chain seq x y z
N MET A 1 40.60 48.08 35.04
CA MET A 1 41.03 49.36 35.62
C MET A 1 39.79 50.17 35.92
N SER A 2 39.64 50.55 37.18
CA SER A 2 38.75 51.58 37.78
C SER A 2 37.24 51.53 37.43
N ALA A 3 36.34 51.16 38.35
CA ALA A 3 35.98 51.74 39.66
C ALA A 3 34.98 52.91 39.56
N ALA A 4 33.77 52.68 40.11
CA ALA A 4 32.83 53.62 40.76
C ALA A 4 31.54 52.80 41.05
N MET A 5 31.14 52.39 42.25
CA MET A 5 31.24 52.89 43.63
C MET A 5 30.41 54.15 43.89
N ALA A 6 29.19 53.97 44.42
CA ALA A 6 28.42 54.92 45.23
C ALA A 6 27.27 54.14 45.92
N GLN A 7 27.40 53.70 47.18
CA GLN A 7 27.24 54.44 48.45
C GLN A 7 25.78 54.53 48.95
N ILE A 8 25.50 53.72 49.97
CA ILE A 8 24.52 53.91 51.06
C ILE A 8 25.05 55.06 51.96
N PRO A 9 24.21 55.89 52.63
CA PRO A 9 24.06 55.82 54.10
C PRO A 9 22.67 56.38 54.60
N PRO A 10 22.43 56.71 55.90
CA PRO A 10 21.70 55.85 56.84
C PRO A 10 20.66 56.59 57.74
N GLN A 11 20.22 55.92 58.82
CA GLN A 11 19.65 56.42 60.10
C GLN A 11 18.15 56.78 60.16
N GLN A 12 17.43 56.16 61.11
CA GLN A 12 17.24 56.74 62.45
C GLN A 12 16.65 55.72 63.44
N ALA A 13 17.06 55.87 64.69
CA ALA A 13 16.77 55.02 65.83
C ALA A 13 15.94 55.76 66.88
N ALA A 14 15.04 55.01 67.54
CA ALA A 14 14.52 55.09 68.92
C ALA A 14 13.80 56.39 69.40
N PRO A 15 12.89 56.26 70.39
CA PRO A 15 13.37 56.16 71.78
C PRO A 15 12.68 55.08 72.62
N ALA A 16 13.37 54.74 73.70
CA ALA A 16 12.97 53.89 74.81
C ALA A 16 12.14 54.66 75.85
N GLN A 17 11.29 53.93 76.60
CA GLN A 17 10.76 54.22 77.94
C GLN A 17 9.88 53.00 78.32
N GLY A 18 10.00 52.29 79.43
CA GLY A 18 10.89 52.33 80.58
C GLY A 18 10.72 51.01 81.36
N ALA A 19 11.73 50.64 82.16
CA ALA A 19 11.61 49.57 83.15
C ALA A 19 10.86 50.07 84.40
N PRO A 20 10.29 49.16 85.21
CA PRO A 20 10.93 48.95 86.50
C PRO A 20 11.06 47.46 86.92
N GLN A 21 12.27 47.16 87.38
CA GLN A 21 12.72 46.32 88.50
C GLN A 21 11.73 45.34 89.16
N GLY A 22 12.21 44.11 89.46
CA GLY A 22 11.70 43.34 90.61
C GLY A 22 11.89 41.82 90.65
N THR A 23 13.14 41.32 90.63
CA THR A 23 13.62 40.15 91.44
C THR A 23 13.05 38.71 91.21
N PRO A 24 13.77 37.66 91.64
CA PRO A 24 14.04 36.47 90.83
C PRO A 24 13.27 35.22 91.31
N HIS A 25 13.03 34.23 90.43
CA HIS A 25 12.91 32.81 90.81
C HIS A 25 12.83 31.88 89.58
N GLY A 26 13.56 30.76 89.64
CA GLY A 26 13.19 29.52 88.95
C GLY A 26 14.08 29.07 87.80
N ALA A 27 14.99 28.14 88.09
CA ALA A 27 15.58 27.21 87.13
C ALA A 27 14.48 26.27 86.52
N PRO A 28 14.78 25.53 85.43
CA PRO A 28 13.81 25.11 84.43
C PRO A 28 12.96 23.92 84.89
N GLN A 29 11.65 23.96 84.66
CA GLN A 29 10.78 22.79 84.84
C GLN A 29 10.35 22.26 83.46
N GLY A 30 10.78 21.03 83.17
CA GLY A 30 10.29 20.24 82.05
C GLY A 30 8.78 20.02 82.18
N GLY A 31 8.02 20.56 81.24
CA GLY A 31 6.59 20.33 81.13
C GLY A 31 6.32 19.03 80.40
N ALA A 32 5.55 18.14 81.04
CA ALA A 32 5.00 16.95 80.42
C ALA A 32 4.23 17.31 79.12
N PRO A 33 4.30 16.48 78.07
CA PRO A 33 3.59 16.75 76.82
C PRO A 33 2.09 16.83 77.08
N GLN A 34 1.49 17.98 76.78
CA GLN A 34 0.05 18.15 76.94
C GLN A 34 -0.70 17.18 76.00
N PRO A 35 -1.64 16.35 76.50
CA PRO A 35 -2.31 15.32 75.72
C PRO A 35 -3.10 15.87 74.52
N VAL A 36 -3.55 17.13 74.60
CA VAL A 36 -4.23 17.85 73.52
C VAL A 36 -3.34 18.03 72.29
N ASN A 37 -2.03 18.23 72.49
CA ASN A 37 -1.08 18.43 71.39
C ASN A 37 -0.83 17.13 70.60
N GLY A 38 -0.78 15.99 71.30
CA GLY A 38 -0.64 14.67 70.67
C GLY A 38 -1.86 14.30 69.80
N LEU A 39 -3.07 14.60 70.27
CA LEU A 39 -4.30 14.36 69.51
C LEU A 39 -4.41 15.26 68.27
N LEU A 40 -4.05 16.55 68.38
CA LEU A 40 -4.03 17.45 67.23
C LEU A 40 -3.05 16.98 66.15
N LEU A 41 -1.88 16.50 66.57
CA LEU A 41 -0.88 15.98 65.66
C LEU A 41 -1.32 14.68 64.98
N LEU A 42 -2.01 13.80 65.71
CA LEU A 42 -2.62 12.59 65.15
C LEU A 42 -3.58 12.95 64.00
N LEU A 43 -4.50 13.90 64.24
CA LEU A 43 -5.46 14.36 63.24
C LEU A 43 -4.75 15.02 62.04
N GLU A 44 -3.67 15.77 62.27
CA GLU A 44 -2.87 16.37 61.20
C GLU A 44 -2.24 15.30 60.31
N LEU A 45 -1.64 14.26 60.90
CA LEU A 45 -1.02 13.15 60.19
C LEU A 45 -2.04 12.33 59.38
N GLN A 46 -3.21 12.02 59.95
CA GLN A 46 -4.29 11.36 59.22
C GLN A 46 -4.74 12.19 58.01
N ARG A 47 -4.96 13.50 58.20
CA ARG A 47 -5.35 14.41 57.13
C ARG A 47 -4.28 14.50 56.03
N GLN A 48 -3.00 14.50 56.38
CA GLN A 48 -1.91 14.52 55.41
C GLN A 48 -1.82 13.20 54.63
N ALA A 49 -2.06 12.05 55.26
CA ALA A 49 -2.11 10.76 54.59
C ALA A 49 -3.28 10.68 53.58
N TRP A 50 -4.46 11.19 53.91
CA TRP A 50 -5.61 11.22 52.98
C TRP A 50 -5.42 12.14 51.77
N ARG A 51 -4.50 13.11 51.83
CA ARG A 51 -4.20 14.04 50.74
C ARG A 51 -3.13 13.54 49.76
N GLN A 52 -2.50 12.39 50.02
CA GLN A 52 -1.50 11.83 49.12
C GLN A 52 -2.13 11.42 47.78
N ALA A 53 -1.44 11.66 46.67
CA ALA A 53 -1.99 11.42 45.33
C ALA A 53 -1.72 10.00 44.83
N THR A 54 -0.62 9.38 45.30
CA THR A 54 -0.20 8.06 44.84
C THR A 54 0.18 7.13 45.99
N ALA A 55 0.05 5.82 45.74
CA ALA A 55 0.40 4.81 46.73
C ALA A 55 1.87 4.88 47.21
N PRO A 56 2.89 5.15 46.37
CA PRO A 56 4.28 5.33 46.83
C PRO A 56 4.48 6.54 47.76
N GLU A 57 3.87 7.68 47.45
CA GLU A 57 3.93 8.90 48.29
C GLU A 57 3.35 8.63 49.68
N LEU A 58 2.24 7.88 49.75
CA LEU A 58 1.64 7.49 51.02
C LEU A 58 2.57 6.63 51.89
N ARG A 59 3.25 5.62 51.32
CA ARG A 59 4.17 4.75 52.11
C ARG A 59 5.34 5.58 52.65
N TYR A 60 5.88 6.46 51.82
CA TYR A 60 6.95 7.38 52.22
C TYR A 60 6.51 8.33 53.34
N HIS A 61 5.28 8.88 53.24
CA HIS A 61 4.68 9.69 54.29
C HIS A 61 4.58 8.91 55.61
N ILE A 62 4.00 7.69 55.57
CA ILE A 62 3.79 6.85 56.76
C ILE A 62 5.13 6.56 57.48
N VAL A 63 6.15 6.08 56.76
CA VAL A 63 7.41 5.67 57.41
C VAL A 63 8.27 6.84 57.88
N ASN A 64 8.00 8.08 57.46
CA ASN A 64 8.81 9.24 57.83
C ASN A 64 8.12 10.24 58.75
N GLN A 65 6.80 10.42 58.61
CA GLN A 65 6.05 11.44 59.37
C GLN A 65 5.51 10.93 60.70
N THR A 66 5.35 9.61 60.86
CA THR A 66 4.91 8.99 62.13
C THR A 66 5.79 9.39 63.32
N ARG A 67 7.08 9.75 63.09
CA ARG A 67 8.02 10.13 64.15
C ARG A 67 7.64 11.40 64.89
N ARG A 68 6.82 12.25 64.24
CA ARG A 68 6.32 13.47 64.86
C ARG A 68 5.41 13.12 66.05
N LEU A 69 4.65 12.02 65.93
CA LEU A 69 3.72 11.57 66.97
C LEU A 69 4.43 10.74 68.03
N ILE A 70 5.22 9.75 67.63
CA ILE A 70 5.93 8.86 68.55
C ILE A 70 7.34 8.60 68.04
N ALA A 71 8.33 8.70 68.93
CA ALA A 71 9.71 8.44 68.59
C ALA A 71 9.94 6.96 68.25
N TYR A 72 10.63 6.71 67.15
CA TYR A 72 11.12 5.38 66.74
C TYR A 72 12.54 5.51 66.17
N ARG A 73 13.32 4.44 66.26
CA ARG A 73 14.64 4.32 65.63
C ARG A 73 14.51 3.98 64.14
N GLN A 74 13.60 3.05 63.83
CA GLN A 74 13.34 2.59 62.47
C GLN A 74 11.86 2.36 62.23
N ALA A 75 11.36 2.74 61.05
CA ALA A 75 10.03 2.38 60.58
C ALA A 75 10.12 1.70 59.22
N ALA A 76 9.33 0.66 59.00
CA ALA A 76 9.26 -0.06 57.73
C ALA A 76 7.81 -0.36 57.34
N PHE A 77 7.47 -0.14 56.07
CA PHE A 77 6.16 -0.41 55.50
C PHE A 77 6.23 -1.65 54.62
N LEU A 78 5.36 -2.61 54.90
CA LEU A 78 5.30 -3.87 54.18
C LEU A 78 3.89 -4.15 53.68
N THR A 79 3.80 -4.76 52.50
CA THR A 79 2.57 -5.34 51.96
C THR A 79 2.65 -6.87 52.06
N VAL A 80 1.52 -7.52 52.31
CA VAL A 80 1.42 -8.97 52.46
C VAL A 80 0.53 -9.49 51.32
N GLY A 81 1.11 -10.27 50.40
CA GLY A 81 0.40 -10.84 49.26
C GLY A 81 -0.51 -12.03 49.62
N GLU A 82 -1.24 -12.56 48.63
CA GLU A 82 -2.26 -13.63 48.76
C GLU A 82 -1.75 -15.00 49.29
N ARG A 83 -0.46 -15.10 49.62
CA ARG A 83 0.18 -16.32 50.18
C ARG A 83 1.03 -16.02 51.43
N GLY A 84 0.76 -14.91 52.13
CA GLY A 84 1.56 -14.49 53.29
C GLY A 84 2.96 -13.98 52.94
N ARG A 85 3.28 -13.81 51.65
CA ARG A 85 4.56 -13.24 51.23
C ARG A 85 4.55 -11.75 51.57
N ALA A 86 5.24 -11.38 52.64
CA ALA A 86 5.54 -9.98 52.93
C ALA A 86 6.56 -9.46 51.91
N THR A 87 6.37 -8.22 51.47
CA THR A 87 7.30 -7.47 50.62
C THR A 87 7.55 -6.12 51.24
N LEU A 88 8.83 -5.78 51.45
CA LEU A 88 9.24 -4.49 51.97
C LEU A 88 9.11 -3.43 50.87
N GLU A 89 8.38 -2.35 51.14
CA GLU A 89 8.11 -1.32 50.13
C GLU A 89 8.64 0.07 50.50
N ALA A 90 8.84 0.36 51.80
CA ALA A 90 9.48 1.60 52.24
C ALA A 90 10.14 1.43 53.62
N VAL A 91 11.23 2.16 53.85
CA VAL A 91 11.93 2.24 55.14
C VAL A 91 12.19 3.72 55.47
N SER A 92 12.09 4.08 56.75
CA SER A 92 12.36 5.44 57.24
C SER A 92 13.75 5.93 56.83
N ASN A 93 13.85 7.17 56.36
CA ASN A 93 15.08 7.83 55.90
C ASN A 93 15.79 7.19 54.69
N ILE A 94 15.15 6.23 53.99
CA ILE A 94 15.69 5.62 52.77
C ILE A 94 14.80 6.01 51.59
N ALA A 95 15.38 6.69 50.59
CA ALA A 95 14.63 7.16 49.42
C ALA A 95 14.44 6.10 48.34
N VAL A 96 15.42 5.21 48.16
CA VAL A 96 15.39 4.11 47.17
C VAL A 96 15.73 2.82 47.90
N LEU A 97 14.80 1.86 47.86
CA LEU A 97 14.99 0.55 48.47
C LEU A 97 15.59 -0.41 47.43
N GLU A 98 16.71 -1.04 47.76
CA GLU A 98 17.23 -2.15 46.97
C GLU A 98 16.50 -3.45 47.36
N PRO A 99 15.90 -4.17 46.38
CA PRO A 99 15.24 -5.44 46.65
C PRO A 99 16.27 -6.52 47.02
N ASN A 100 15.84 -7.52 47.80
CA ASN A 100 16.64 -8.69 48.20
C ASN A 100 17.87 -8.43 49.08
N THR A 101 17.99 -7.28 49.74
CA THR A 101 19.03 -7.09 50.76
C THR A 101 18.86 -8.07 51.94
N PRO A 102 19.94 -8.49 52.64
CA PRO A 102 19.83 -9.39 53.79
C PRO A 102 18.85 -8.89 54.86
N PHE A 103 18.87 -7.58 55.14
CA PHE A 103 17.91 -6.93 56.04
C PHE A 103 16.46 -7.04 55.55
N ALA A 104 16.21 -6.80 54.26
CA ALA A 104 14.86 -6.91 53.69
C ALA A 104 14.33 -8.34 53.78
N GLN A 105 15.15 -9.34 53.46
CA GLN A 105 14.76 -10.76 53.55
C GLN A 105 14.43 -11.17 55.00
N TRP A 106 15.29 -10.77 55.96
CA TRP A 106 15.05 -11.01 57.38
C TRP A 106 13.75 -10.35 57.87
N LEU A 107 13.50 -9.09 57.50
CA LEU A 107 12.31 -8.37 57.91
C LEU A 107 11.04 -8.90 57.25
N GLU A 108 11.09 -9.30 55.97
CA GLU A 108 9.97 -9.94 55.27
C GLU A 108 9.61 -11.30 55.90
N GLU A 109 10.59 -12.07 56.37
CA GLU A 109 10.35 -13.33 57.08
C GLU A 109 9.76 -13.09 58.48
N ALA A 110 10.28 -12.10 59.22
CA ALA A 110 9.75 -11.69 60.52
C ALA A 110 8.29 -11.24 60.41
N VAL A 111 7.98 -10.35 59.47
CA VAL A 111 6.64 -9.81 59.26
C VAL A 111 5.69 -10.87 58.73
N ARG A 112 6.15 -11.82 57.90
CA ARG A 112 5.34 -12.97 57.50
C ARG A 112 4.85 -13.76 58.71
N ALA A 113 5.74 -14.06 59.66
CA ALA A 113 5.38 -14.80 60.87
C ALA A 113 4.37 -14.02 61.74
N VAL A 114 4.62 -12.71 61.96
CA VAL A 114 3.73 -11.84 62.76
C VAL A 114 2.36 -11.66 62.09
N ALA A 115 2.33 -11.45 60.76
CA ALA A 115 1.09 -11.27 60.01
C ALA A 115 0.23 -12.55 59.91
N THR A 116 0.79 -13.73 60.21
CA THR A 116 0.04 -15.00 60.32
C THR A 116 -0.30 -15.39 61.76
N GLY A 117 0.20 -14.65 62.77
CA GLY A 117 -0.03 -14.94 64.18
C GLY A 117 -1.41 -14.54 64.69
N GLU A 118 -1.72 -14.92 65.92
CA GLU A 118 -3.00 -14.65 66.60
C GLU A 118 -3.31 -13.14 66.70
N HIS A 119 -2.29 -12.32 66.91
CA HIS A 119 -2.40 -10.87 67.08
C HIS A 119 -2.18 -10.07 65.78
N ALA A 120 -2.20 -10.73 64.61
CA ALA A 120 -1.87 -10.10 63.32
C ALA A 120 -2.69 -8.82 63.00
N ASN A 121 -3.95 -8.78 63.46
CA ASN A 121 -4.89 -7.70 63.19
C ASN A 121 -4.93 -6.62 64.29
N SER A 122 -4.14 -6.73 65.36
CA SER A 122 -4.06 -5.74 66.44
C SER A 122 -2.66 -5.13 66.54
N VAL A 123 -2.59 -3.87 66.98
CA VAL A 123 -1.31 -3.26 67.37
C VAL A 123 -0.78 -3.99 68.59
N HIS A 124 0.42 -4.57 68.49
CA HIS A 124 1.02 -5.33 69.59
C HIS A 124 2.54 -5.29 69.53
N VAL A 125 3.17 -5.43 70.70
CA VAL A 125 4.62 -5.60 70.81
C VAL A 125 4.97 -7.01 70.35
N VAL A 126 5.93 -7.13 69.43
CA VAL A 126 6.36 -8.42 68.88
C VAL A 126 7.32 -9.07 69.86
N ASP A 127 6.94 -10.24 70.38
CA ASP A 127 7.83 -11.08 71.17
C ASP A 127 8.81 -11.82 70.23
N PRO A 128 10.13 -11.57 70.33
CA PRO A 128 11.12 -12.27 69.52
C PRO A 128 11.06 -13.79 69.73
N ALA A 129 10.67 -14.29 70.90
CA ALA A 129 10.62 -15.73 71.19
C ALA A 129 9.59 -16.46 70.32
N ALA A 130 8.50 -15.78 69.94
CA ALA A 130 7.43 -16.31 69.10
C ALA A 130 7.78 -16.42 67.60
N LEU A 131 8.93 -15.88 67.17
CA LEU A 131 9.34 -15.85 65.77
C LEU A 131 10.10 -17.12 65.32
N PRO A 132 10.20 -17.40 64.00
CA PRO A 132 10.99 -18.51 63.46
C PRO A 132 12.46 -18.47 63.89
N ALA A 133 13.08 -19.64 64.01
CA ALA A 133 14.47 -19.75 64.49
C ALA A 133 15.47 -18.93 63.66
N SER A 134 15.28 -18.88 62.33
CA SER A 134 16.05 -18.07 61.37
C SER A 134 16.07 -16.57 61.73
N VAL A 135 14.90 -16.03 62.07
CA VAL A 135 14.72 -14.61 62.44
C VAL A 135 15.29 -14.35 63.84
N ARG A 136 15.08 -15.27 64.79
CA ARG A 136 15.56 -15.14 66.17
C ARG A 136 17.09 -15.12 66.27
N THR A 137 17.78 -15.99 65.54
CA THR A 137 19.25 -16.04 65.56
C THR A 137 19.89 -14.76 65.04
N ALA A 138 19.27 -14.12 64.04
CA ALA A 138 19.73 -12.88 63.44
C ALA A 138 19.20 -11.61 64.15
N TRP A 139 18.36 -11.76 65.19
CA TRP A 139 17.73 -10.63 65.87
C TRP A 139 18.75 -9.70 66.54
N GLY A 140 19.84 -10.24 67.09
CA GLY A 140 20.89 -9.42 67.71
C GLY A 140 21.65 -8.52 66.73
N GLU A 141 21.66 -8.88 65.44
CA GLU A 141 22.36 -8.12 64.38
C GLU A 141 21.44 -7.06 63.75
N TRP A 142 20.17 -7.42 63.48
CA TRP A 142 19.25 -6.59 62.70
C TRP A 142 18.05 -6.03 63.50
N GLY A 143 17.68 -6.70 64.59
CA GLY A 143 16.50 -6.40 65.39
C GLY A 143 16.74 -5.27 66.40
N PRO A 144 15.79 -4.33 66.57
CA PRO A 144 15.80 -3.40 67.70
C PRO A 144 15.39 -4.13 69.00
N ALA A 145 15.64 -3.52 70.16
CA ALA A 145 15.30 -4.14 71.45
C ALA A 145 13.78 -4.30 71.64
N GLN A 146 12.99 -3.38 71.09
CA GLN A 146 11.53 -3.39 71.16
C GLN A 146 10.95 -3.16 69.76
N VAL A 147 10.03 -4.03 69.35
CA VAL A 147 9.33 -3.94 68.06
C VAL A 147 7.84 -3.84 68.30
N LEU A 148 7.19 -2.95 67.56
CA LEU A 148 5.75 -2.85 67.49
C LEU A 148 5.27 -3.15 66.07
N TRP A 149 4.33 -4.09 65.96
CA TRP A 149 3.60 -4.35 64.73
C TRP A 149 2.31 -3.55 64.72
N CYS A 150 2.08 -2.81 63.64
CA CYS A 150 0.91 -1.96 63.44
C CYS A 150 0.22 -2.30 62.12
N PRO A 151 -0.86 -3.12 62.12
CA PRO A 151 -1.54 -3.48 60.89
C PRO A 151 -2.32 -2.29 60.32
N LEU A 152 -2.24 -2.10 58.99
CA LEU A 152 -3.09 -1.17 58.26
C LEU A 152 -4.37 -1.89 57.87
N ARG A 153 -5.42 -1.68 58.67
CA ARG A 153 -6.68 -2.38 58.54
C ARG A 153 -7.43 -1.97 57.28
N LYS A 154 -8.10 -2.95 56.66
CA LYS A 154 -9.10 -2.71 55.62
C LYS A 154 -10.30 -2.00 56.27
N PRO A 155 -10.95 -1.05 55.58
CA PRO A 155 -12.26 -0.55 56.02
C PRO A 155 -13.21 -1.73 56.27
N GLU A 156 -13.80 -1.81 57.47
CA GLU A 156 -14.85 -2.80 57.72
C GLU A 156 -15.97 -2.60 56.69
N ALA A 157 -16.38 -3.67 56.02
CA ALA A 157 -17.59 -3.60 55.19
C ALA A 157 -18.78 -3.36 56.13
N PRO A 158 -19.77 -2.51 55.75
CA PRO A 158 -20.98 -2.36 56.54
C PRO A 158 -21.59 -3.74 56.82
N ARG A 159 -21.81 -4.05 58.11
CA ARG A 159 -22.37 -5.34 58.56
C ARG A 159 -23.84 -5.55 58.19
N GLU A 160 -24.48 -4.56 57.56
CA GLU A 160 -25.82 -4.65 57.01
C GLU A 160 -25.81 -4.28 55.53
N VAL A 161 -25.89 -5.30 54.67
CA VAL A 161 -26.24 -5.09 53.27
C VAL A 161 -27.75 -4.81 53.24
N LEU A 162 -28.14 -3.54 53.20
CA LEU A 162 -29.50 -3.17 52.80
C LEU A 162 -29.78 -3.78 51.42
N PRO A 163 -30.83 -4.62 51.26
CA PRO A 163 -31.16 -5.19 49.97
C PRO A 163 -31.63 -4.06 49.04
N GLY A 164 -30.74 -3.61 48.15
CA GLY A 164 -31.04 -2.57 47.15
C GLY A 164 -30.03 -1.44 47.03
N ALA A 165 -29.04 -1.32 47.92
CA ALA A 165 -27.92 -0.42 47.70
C ALA A 165 -27.01 -1.04 46.63
N ALA A 166 -27.07 -0.49 45.41
CA ALA A 166 -26.23 -0.88 44.29
C ALA A 166 -24.77 -1.00 44.76
N ALA A 167 -24.22 -2.21 44.65
CA ALA A 167 -22.83 -2.49 44.94
C ALA A 167 -21.96 -1.56 44.08
N GLU A 168 -21.50 -0.46 44.66
CA GLU A 168 -20.57 0.46 44.02
C GLU A 168 -19.35 -0.34 43.59
N SER A 169 -19.20 -0.46 42.27
CA SER A 169 -17.96 -0.75 41.56
C SER A 169 -17.10 -1.87 42.18
N ARG A 170 -17.49 -3.13 41.94
CA ARG A 170 -16.63 -4.34 42.05
C ARG A 170 -15.39 -4.34 41.11
N ASP A 171 -15.05 -3.21 40.50
CA ASP A 171 -13.98 -3.07 39.48
C ASP A 171 -12.61 -2.61 40.03
N LYS A 172 -12.50 -2.34 41.34
CA LYS A 172 -11.19 -2.13 42.00
C LYS A 172 -10.73 -3.45 42.61
N ALA A 173 -9.57 -3.96 42.17
CA ALA A 173 -8.92 -5.07 42.85
C ALA A 173 -8.67 -4.68 44.32
N VAL A 174 -8.98 -5.58 45.25
CA VAL A 174 -8.73 -5.35 46.68
C VAL A 174 -7.22 -5.19 46.87
N PRO A 175 -6.74 -4.08 47.47
CA PRO A 175 -5.32 -3.90 47.72
C PRO A 175 -4.83 -4.93 48.74
N PRO A 176 -3.56 -5.38 48.65
CA PRO A 176 -3.02 -6.33 49.60
C PRO A 176 -3.02 -5.72 51.01
N PRO A 177 -3.24 -6.54 52.07
CA PRO A 177 -3.05 -6.10 53.45
C PRO A 177 -1.65 -5.52 53.63
N ALA A 178 -1.53 -4.48 54.44
CA ALA A 178 -0.27 -3.81 54.71
C ALA A 178 -0.07 -3.66 56.21
N GLY A 179 1.17 -3.41 56.63
CA GLY A 179 1.48 -3.11 58.02
C GLY A 179 2.73 -2.29 58.16
N LEU A 180 2.81 -1.62 59.30
CA LEU A 180 3.90 -0.77 59.72
C LEU A 180 4.66 -1.47 60.85
N TRP A 181 5.96 -1.64 60.66
CA TRP A 181 6.88 -2.17 61.64
C TRP A 181 7.67 -1.02 62.25
N LEU A 182 7.56 -0.84 63.57
CA LEU A 182 8.25 0.22 64.31
C LEU A 182 9.24 -0.39 65.30
N GLY A 183 10.48 0.08 65.25
CA GLY A 183 11.56 -0.39 66.11
C GLY A 183 12.13 0.72 66.98
N ARG A 184 12.33 0.46 68.27
CA ARG A 184 13.07 1.35 69.19
C ARG A 184 13.71 0.57 70.34
N ASP A 185 14.50 1.25 71.17
CA ASP A 185 15.21 0.61 72.28
C ASP A 185 14.43 0.69 73.61
N GLU A 186 13.52 1.66 73.73
CA GLU A 186 12.68 1.88 74.92
C GLU A 186 11.35 1.08 74.86
N PRO A 187 10.82 0.59 76.01
CA PRO A 187 9.57 -0.15 76.04
C PRO A 187 8.39 0.72 75.61
N TRP A 188 7.42 0.12 74.91
CA TRP A 188 6.19 0.79 74.48
C TRP A 188 5.19 0.95 75.63
N THR A 189 4.51 2.09 75.67
CA THR A 189 3.47 2.38 76.67
C THR A 189 2.07 2.14 76.10
N ASP A 190 1.10 1.81 76.95
CA ASP A 190 -0.28 1.56 76.53
C ASP A 190 -0.92 2.75 75.79
N GLY A 191 -0.56 3.98 76.18
CA GLY A 191 -1.01 5.19 75.51
C GLY A 191 -0.49 5.32 74.08
N GLU A 192 0.76 4.90 73.83
CA GLU A 192 1.34 4.90 72.47
C GLU A 192 0.71 3.82 71.60
N LEU A 193 0.44 2.63 72.15
CA LEU A 193 -0.27 1.57 71.43
C LEU A 193 -1.66 2.05 70.99
N LEU A 194 -2.39 2.75 71.86
CA LEU A 194 -3.71 3.29 71.55
C LEU A 194 -3.64 4.37 70.47
N LEU A 195 -2.71 5.32 70.58
CA LEU A 195 -2.51 6.37 69.57
C LEU A 195 -2.11 5.80 68.20
N LEU A 196 -1.21 4.82 68.16
CA LEU A 196 -0.80 4.17 66.92
C LEU A 196 -1.92 3.33 66.32
N GLY A 197 -2.71 2.63 67.14
CA GLY A 197 -3.91 1.92 66.66
C GLY A 197 -4.84 2.84 65.89
N HIS A 198 -5.12 4.03 66.44
CA HIS A 198 -6.00 4.98 65.75
C HIS A 198 -5.35 5.62 64.51
N LEU A 199 -4.04 5.89 64.55
CA LEU A 199 -3.32 6.41 63.38
C LEU A 199 -3.27 5.39 62.23
N THR A 200 -2.99 4.12 62.53
CA THR A 200 -2.83 3.05 61.52
C THR A 200 -4.15 2.62 60.90
N GLU A 201 -5.27 2.78 61.60
CA GLU A 201 -6.60 2.71 61.00
C GLU A 201 -6.78 3.80 59.93
N GLY A 202 -6.47 5.05 60.26
CA GLY A 202 -6.54 6.17 59.31
C GLY A 202 -5.63 5.97 58.09
N TYR A 203 -4.42 5.45 58.30
CA TYR A 203 -3.49 5.08 57.22
C TYR A 203 -4.01 3.89 56.39
N GLY A 204 -4.66 2.91 57.01
CA GLY A 204 -5.30 1.78 56.33
C GLY A 204 -6.39 2.23 55.34
N HIS A 205 -7.22 3.20 55.73
CA HIS A 205 -8.19 3.81 54.83
C HIS A 205 -7.53 4.50 53.63
N ALA A 206 -6.47 5.29 53.87
CA ALA A 206 -5.72 5.97 52.81
C ALA A 206 -5.10 4.96 51.82
N TRP A 207 -4.50 3.90 52.35
CA TRP A 207 -3.91 2.81 51.57
C TRP A 207 -4.95 2.12 50.70
N TRP A 208 -6.11 1.80 51.28
CA TRP A 208 -7.17 1.11 50.56
C TRP A 208 -7.70 1.93 49.37
N ALA A 209 -7.83 3.24 49.56
CA ALA A 209 -8.31 4.15 48.51
C ALA A 209 -7.34 4.27 47.32
N LEU A 210 -6.02 4.31 47.60
CA LEU A 210 -4.97 4.59 46.60
C LEU A 210 -4.42 3.33 45.91
N SER A 211 -4.44 2.17 46.55
CA SER A 211 -3.76 0.96 46.07
C SER A 211 -4.64 0.00 45.26
N GLY A 212 -5.93 0.31 45.09
CA GLY A 212 -6.84 -0.48 44.26
C GLY A 212 -6.51 -0.36 42.77
N LYS A 213 -5.98 -1.44 42.17
CA LYS A 213 -5.71 -1.49 40.73
C LYS A 213 -7.04 -1.43 39.96
N ARG A 214 -7.20 -0.45 39.07
CA ARG A 214 -8.33 -0.39 38.11
C ARG A 214 -8.20 -1.55 37.13
N ALA A 215 -9.18 -2.45 37.07
CA ALA A 215 -9.18 -3.55 36.10
C ALA A 215 -9.18 -2.97 34.67
N LYS A 216 -8.06 -3.13 33.95
CA LYS A 216 -7.89 -2.57 32.61
C LYS A 216 -8.59 -3.47 31.58
N ARG A 217 -9.92 -3.36 31.46
CA ARG A 217 -10.66 -3.99 30.36
C ARG A 217 -10.45 -3.20 29.06
N GLN A 218 -9.32 -3.40 28.38
CA GLN A 218 -9.17 -2.95 27.00
C GLN A 218 -9.91 -3.95 26.10
N GLY A 219 -11.13 -3.54 25.72
CA GLY A 219 -12.16 -4.39 25.17
C GLY A 219 -11.90 -4.94 23.76
N LEU A 220 -12.31 -6.19 23.60
CA LEU A 220 -12.51 -6.97 22.37
C LEU A 220 -13.02 -6.14 21.16
N ARG A 221 -13.80 -5.07 21.41
CA ARG A 221 -14.31 -4.14 20.37
C ARG A 221 -13.21 -3.37 19.61
N ARG A 222 -12.05 -3.10 20.22
CA ARG A 222 -10.90 -2.48 19.51
C ARG A 222 -10.13 -3.47 18.62
N ALA A 223 -10.23 -4.77 18.88
CA ALA A 223 -9.62 -5.82 18.06
C ALA A 223 -10.52 -6.26 16.88
N LEU A 224 -11.84 -6.11 16.99
CA LEU A 224 -12.79 -6.41 15.90
C LEU A 224 -12.81 -5.35 14.79
N LEU A 225 -12.55 -4.09 15.12
CA LEU A 225 -12.54 -2.99 14.14
C LEU A 225 -11.52 -3.20 12.99
N PRO A 226 -10.24 -3.56 13.24
CA PRO A 226 -9.31 -3.83 12.14
C PRO A 226 -9.71 -5.08 11.34
N LEU A 227 -10.34 -6.08 11.96
CA LEU A 227 -10.81 -7.28 11.27
C LEU A 227 -11.96 -6.96 10.30
N VAL A 228 -12.95 -6.17 10.74
CA VAL A 228 -14.06 -5.73 9.88
C VAL A 228 -13.56 -4.82 8.76
N LEU A 229 -12.62 -3.93 9.06
CA LEU A 229 -11.99 -3.08 8.03
C LEU A 229 -11.22 -3.91 7.00
N LEU A 230 -10.46 -4.92 7.45
CA LEU A 230 -9.72 -5.83 6.57
C LEU A 230 -10.67 -6.65 5.70
N LEU A 231 -11.78 -7.13 6.27
CA LEU A 231 -12.80 -7.87 5.53
C LEU A 231 -13.53 -6.96 4.52
N ALA A 232 -13.82 -5.71 4.87
CA ALA A 232 -14.41 -4.74 3.97
C ALA A 232 -13.48 -4.40 2.79
N ILE A 233 -12.18 -4.22 3.07
CA ILE A 233 -11.16 -4.02 2.04
C ILE A 233 -11.07 -5.27 1.14
N ALA A 234 -10.99 -6.47 1.72
CA ALA A 234 -10.97 -7.72 0.96
C ALA A 234 -12.21 -7.90 0.08
N GLY A 235 -13.39 -7.56 0.61
CA GLY A 235 -14.66 -7.56 -0.14
C GLY A 235 -14.66 -6.56 -1.28
N ALA A 236 -14.17 -5.33 -1.06
CA ALA A 236 -14.05 -4.32 -2.10
C ALA A 236 -13.08 -4.75 -3.22
N LEU A 237 -11.97 -5.40 -2.86
CA LEU A 237 -10.98 -5.93 -3.80
C LEU A 237 -11.51 -7.12 -4.64
N ALA A 238 -12.55 -7.80 -4.18
CA ALA A 238 -13.19 -8.92 -4.88
C ALA A 238 -14.28 -8.48 -5.87
N ILE A 239 -14.63 -7.18 -5.93
CA ILE A 239 -15.65 -6.67 -6.86
C ILE A 239 -15.16 -6.87 -8.31
N PRO A 240 -15.96 -7.52 -9.18
CA PRO A 240 -15.58 -7.75 -10.57
C PRO A 240 -15.70 -6.47 -11.40
N VAL A 241 -14.61 -6.07 -12.06
CA VAL A 241 -14.52 -4.88 -12.92
C VAL A 241 -14.11 -5.30 -14.33
N PRO A 242 -14.72 -4.75 -15.40
CA PRO A 242 -14.30 -5.06 -16.76
C PRO A 242 -12.84 -4.66 -16.97
N MET A 243 -12.00 -5.60 -17.42
CA MET A 243 -10.66 -5.24 -17.85
C MET A 243 -10.76 -4.49 -19.17
N SER A 244 -9.99 -3.42 -19.34
CA SER A 244 -9.87 -2.76 -20.64
C SER A 244 -8.42 -2.42 -20.95
N THR A 245 -8.06 -2.59 -22.21
CA THR A 245 -6.76 -2.20 -22.77
C THR A 245 -6.98 -1.06 -23.76
N LEU A 246 -6.17 -0.01 -23.62
CA LEU A 246 -6.14 1.13 -24.53
C LEU A 246 -4.96 0.98 -25.47
N ALA A 247 -5.20 1.18 -26.75
CA ALA A 247 -4.18 1.05 -27.78
C ALA A 247 -4.41 2.05 -28.93
N PRO A 248 -3.34 2.59 -29.55
CA PRO A 248 -3.49 3.39 -30.75
C PRO A 248 -4.08 2.54 -31.88
N ALA A 249 -4.98 3.16 -32.65
CA ALA A 249 -5.72 2.50 -33.72
C ALA A 249 -5.87 3.39 -34.96
N GLU A 250 -5.98 2.76 -36.11
CA GLU A 250 -6.17 3.42 -37.41
C GLU A 250 -7.24 2.66 -38.22
N ILE A 251 -8.09 3.40 -38.92
CA ILE A 251 -9.08 2.81 -39.82
C ILE A 251 -8.38 2.43 -41.13
N GLN A 252 -8.38 1.13 -41.43
CA GLN A 252 -7.85 0.56 -42.67
C GLN A 252 -8.96 -0.17 -43.42
N THR A 253 -8.62 -0.73 -44.59
CA THR A 253 -9.51 -1.62 -45.34
C THR A 253 -9.24 -3.06 -44.93
N SER A 254 -10.28 -3.91 -44.87
CA SER A 254 -10.13 -5.32 -44.48
C SER A 254 -9.21 -6.10 -45.42
N ASN A 255 -9.38 -5.91 -46.74
CA ASN A 255 -8.65 -6.60 -47.80
C ASN A 255 -8.10 -5.62 -48.85
N PRO A 256 -6.98 -4.94 -48.58
CA PRO A 256 -6.32 -4.11 -49.58
C PRO A 256 -5.75 -4.98 -50.71
N VAL A 257 -5.98 -4.59 -51.97
CA VAL A 257 -5.34 -5.24 -53.13
C VAL A 257 -4.13 -4.43 -53.54
N ILE A 258 -2.96 -5.05 -53.42
CA ILE A 258 -1.69 -4.43 -53.82
C ILE A 258 -1.58 -4.50 -55.34
N VAL A 259 -1.43 -3.34 -56.00
CA VAL A 259 -1.18 -3.26 -57.44
C VAL A 259 0.32 -3.04 -57.64
N ALA A 260 0.98 -4.09 -58.11
CA ALA A 260 2.41 -4.11 -58.37
C ALA A 260 2.72 -3.96 -59.87
N ALA A 261 3.96 -3.59 -60.18
CA ALA A 261 4.45 -3.53 -61.56
C ALA A 261 4.49 -4.95 -62.20
N PRO A 262 3.81 -5.18 -63.34
CA PRO A 262 3.78 -6.49 -64.01
C PRO A 262 5.01 -6.77 -64.87
N LEU A 263 5.81 -5.74 -65.18
CA LEU A 263 7.01 -5.79 -66.02
C LEU A 263 8.00 -4.70 -65.58
N ASP A 264 9.28 -4.88 -65.93
CA ASP A 264 10.31 -3.87 -65.69
C ASP A 264 10.15 -2.70 -66.68
N GLY A 265 10.19 -1.47 -66.17
CA GLY A 265 10.06 -0.30 -67.02
C GLY A 265 9.99 1.01 -66.24
N VAL A 266 9.81 2.10 -66.96
CA VAL A 266 9.61 3.44 -66.38
C VAL A 266 8.14 3.79 -66.47
N ILE A 267 7.59 4.31 -65.37
CA ILE A 267 6.20 4.79 -65.36
C ILE A 267 6.12 6.12 -66.12
N GLU A 268 5.36 6.15 -67.21
CA GLU A 268 5.20 7.32 -68.06
C GLU A 268 4.06 8.22 -67.57
N ARG A 269 2.94 7.62 -67.14
CA ARG A 269 1.72 8.37 -66.79
C ARG A 269 0.88 7.64 -65.75
N PHE A 270 0.27 8.41 -64.86
CA PHE A 270 -0.86 7.97 -64.04
C PHE A 270 -2.18 8.43 -64.64
N HIS A 271 -3.17 7.54 -64.60
CA HIS A 271 -4.53 7.81 -65.06
C HIS A 271 -5.49 8.13 -63.91
N VAL A 272 -5.04 7.98 -62.66
CA VAL A 272 -5.83 8.18 -61.44
C VAL A 272 -5.06 9.06 -60.46
N GLN A 273 -5.80 9.79 -59.62
CA GLN A 273 -5.25 10.62 -58.55
C GLN A 273 -5.23 9.88 -57.20
N PRO A 274 -4.39 10.30 -56.25
CA PRO A 274 -4.41 9.78 -54.89
C PRO A 274 -5.79 9.93 -54.26
N ASN A 275 -6.26 8.88 -53.59
CA ASN A 275 -7.57 8.81 -52.94
C ASN A 275 -8.77 8.92 -53.90
N GLU A 276 -8.57 8.73 -55.21
CA GLU A 276 -9.65 8.67 -56.19
C GLU A 276 -10.35 7.30 -56.16
N ALA A 277 -11.67 7.29 -56.33
CA ALA A 277 -12.45 6.08 -56.52
C ALA A 277 -12.30 5.55 -57.95
N VAL A 278 -11.94 4.28 -58.10
CA VAL A 278 -11.72 3.61 -59.37
C VAL A 278 -12.71 2.46 -59.57
N ALA A 279 -13.12 2.24 -60.81
CA ALA A 279 -13.94 1.10 -61.21
C ALA A 279 -13.07 -0.10 -61.62
N ALA A 280 -13.64 -1.32 -61.55
CA ALA A 280 -12.98 -2.51 -62.08
C ALA A 280 -12.69 -2.34 -63.60
N GLY A 281 -11.46 -2.64 -64.01
CA GLY A 281 -10.97 -2.50 -65.38
C GLY A 281 -10.50 -1.08 -65.76
N GLN A 282 -10.63 -0.09 -64.87
CA GLN A 282 -10.15 1.26 -65.12
C GLN A 282 -8.60 1.30 -65.19
N PRO A 283 -8.00 1.99 -66.18
CA PRO A 283 -6.55 2.19 -66.23
C PRO A 283 -6.05 2.94 -64.99
N LEU A 284 -4.96 2.48 -64.39
CA LEU A 284 -4.34 3.06 -63.20
C LEU A 284 -3.08 3.85 -63.56
N PHE A 285 -2.11 3.18 -64.18
CA PHE A 285 -0.87 3.78 -64.67
C PHE A 285 -0.37 3.04 -65.90
N SER A 286 0.46 3.72 -66.68
CA SER A 286 1.05 3.18 -67.90
C SER A 286 2.56 3.33 -67.91
N PHE A 287 3.24 2.29 -68.41
CA PHE A 287 4.68 2.31 -68.68
C PHE A 287 5.01 3.01 -70.00
N GLU A 288 6.26 3.42 -70.15
CA GLU A 288 6.79 3.87 -71.43
C GLU A 288 6.66 2.77 -72.49
N SER A 289 5.86 3.05 -73.52
CA SER A 289 5.43 2.01 -74.48
C SER A 289 6.28 1.93 -75.76
N THR A 290 7.15 2.91 -76.02
CA THR A 290 7.82 3.12 -77.32
C THR A 290 8.61 1.88 -77.78
N VAL A 291 9.42 1.30 -76.90
CA VAL A 291 10.25 0.13 -77.21
C VAL A 291 9.40 -1.12 -77.43
N LEU A 292 8.42 -1.36 -76.55
CA LEU A 292 7.53 -2.53 -76.63
C LEU A 292 6.66 -2.49 -77.88
N ARG A 293 6.13 -1.32 -78.24
CA ARG A 293 5.33 -1.13 -79.45
C ARG A 293 6.16 -1.33 -80.71
N SER A 294 7.39 -0.83 -80.73
CA SER A 294 8.34 -1.06 -81.83
C SER A 294 8.68 -2.54 -81.99
N ARG A 295 8.92 -3.26 -80.88
CA ARG A 295 9.17 -4.71 -80.90
C ARG A 295 7.98 -5.50 -81.43
N PHE A 296 6.75 -5.16 -81.02
CA PHE A 296 5.53 -5.78 -81.54
C PHE A 296 5.39 -5.57 -83.05
N GLU A 297 5.63 -4.37 -83.56
CA GLU A 297 5.56 -4.07 -84.99
C GLU A 297 6.62 -4.81 -85.82
N VAL A 298 7.84 -4.94 -85.29
CA VAL A 298 8.91 -5.73 -85.92
C VAL A 298 8.54 -7.21 -85.96
N ALA A 299 8.07 -7.78 -84.84
CA ALA A 299 7.66 -9.18 -84.77
C ALA A 299 6.46 -9.47 -85.71
N ARG A 300 5.49 -8.55 -85.78
CA ARG A 300 4.34 -8.66 -86.70
C ARG A 300 4.78 -8.72 -88.16
N LYS A 301 5.67 -7.81 -88.59
CA LYS A 301 6.21 -7.83 -89.96
C LYS A 301 7.03 -9.08 -90.24
N GLY A 302 7.82 -9.53 -89.26
CA GLY A 302 8.60 -10.76 -89.36
C GLY A 302 7.74 -12.01 -89.55
N LEU A 303 6.59 -12.09 -88.86
CA LEU A 303 5.60 -13.15 -89.08
C LEU A 303 5.00 -13.07 -90.49
N THR A 304 4.57 -11.89 -90.94
CA THR A 304 4.03 -11.71 -92.30
C THR A 304 5.03 -12.13 -93.39
N GLN A 305 6.33 -11.82 -93.20
CA GLN A 305 7.39 -12.27 -94.10
C GLN A 305 7.51 -13.80 -94.11
N ALA A 306 7.60 -14.43 -92.93
CA ALA A 306 7.74 -15.88 -92.83
C ALA A 306 6.52 -16.63 -93.42
N GLU A 307 5.31 -16.09 -93.25
CA GLU A 307 4.08 -16.64 -93.83
C GLU A 307 4.10 -16.55 -95.37
N ALA A 308 4.59 -15.45 -95.94
CA ALA A 308 4.74 -15.30 -97.39
C ALA A 308 5.81 -16.24 -97.99
N GLU A 309 6.94 -16.41 -97.29
CA GLU A 309 7.99 -17.37 -97.68
C GLU A 309 7.47 -18.81 -97.64
N LEU A 310 6.74 -19.19 -96.59
CA LEU A 310 6.10 -20.51 -96.48
C LEU A 310 5.10 -20.73 -97.62
N LEU A 311 4.25 -19.74 -97.93
CA LEU A 311 3.29 -19.83 -99.02
C LEU A 311 4.00 -20.08 -100.36
N THR A 312 5.02 -19.30 -100.67
CA THR A 312 5.82 -19.42 -101.89
C THR A 312 6.49 -20.79 -101.99
N ALA A 313 7.10 -21.27 -100.90
CA ALA A 313 7.73 -22.59 -100.86
C ALA A 313 6.71 -23.74 -100.95
N SER A 314 5.52 -23.57 -100.37
CA SER A 314 4.45 -24.57 -100.44
C SER A 314 3.93 -24.74 -101.87
N GLN A 315 3.83 -23.66 -102.63
CA GLN A 315 3.46 -23.68 -104.05
C GLN A 315 4.55 -24.37 -104.90
N ALA A 316 5.83 -24.11 -104.61
CA ALA A 316 6.94 -24.78 -105.28
C ALA A 316 7.06 -26.27 -104.92
N ALA A 317 6.65 -26.68 -103.71
CA ALA A 317 6.75 -28.06 -103.24
C ALA A 317 5.83 -29.07 -103.92
N PHE A 318 4.86 -28.60 -104.70
CA PHE A 318 4.08 -29.47 -105.57
C PHE A 318 4.89 -30.01 -106.76
N ALA A 319 5.99 -29.35 -107.15
CA ALA A 319 6.78 -29.71 -108.33
C ALA A 319 8.05 -30.54 -108.02
N ASP A 320 8.59 -30.49 -106.80
CA ASP A 320 9.88 -31.12 -106.46
C ASP A 320 9.90 -31.71 -105.02
N PRO A 321 10.18 -33.02 -104.85
CA PRO A 321 10.34 -33.69 -103.55
C PRO A 321 11.36 -33.05 -102.59
N GLN A 322 12.44 -32.42 -103.06
CA GLN A 322 13.41 -31.76 -102.18
C GLN A 322 12.82 -30.55 -101.44
N THR A 323 11.81 -29.92 -102.03
CA THR A 323 11.14 -28.74 -101.47
C THR A 323 10.23 -29.09 -100.28
N LYS A 324 9.83 -30.36 -100.10
CA LYS A 324 9.03 -30.81 -98.94
C LYS A 324 9.75 -30.62 -97.60
N ALA A 325 11.06 -30.90 -97.54
CA ALA A 325 11.85 -30.70 -96.32
C ALA A 325 11.96 -29.20 -95.96
N ARG A 326 12.10 -28.34 -96.97
CA ARG A 326 12.13 -26.88 -96.82
C ARG A 326 10.80 -26.32 -96.30
N VAL A 327 9.67 -26.87 -96.76
CA VAL A 327 8.34 -26.49 -96.24
C VAL A 327 8.20 -26.83 -94.76
N ALA A 328 8.69 -27.99 -94.31
CA ALA A 328 8.66 -28.36 -92.89
C ALA A 328 9.49 -27.39 -92.03
N GLN A 329 10.68 -26.99 -92.50
CA GLN A 329 11.51 -25.99 -91.84
C GLN A 329 10.83 -24.62 -91.77
N LEU A 330 10.28 -24.13 -92.89
CA LEU A 330 9.59 -22.83 -92.94
C LEU A 330 8.33 -22.81 -92.06
N ARG A 331 7.61 -23.93 -91.94
CA ARG A 331 6.51 -24.06 -90.97
C ARG A 331 6.99 -23.85 -89.54
N ALA A 332 8.08 -24.52 -89.15
CA ALA A 332 8.66 -24.32 -87.82
C ALA A 332 9.10 -22.87 -87.58
N GLN A 333 9.61 -22.21 -88.63
CA GLN A 333 9.98 -20.80 -88.57
C GLN A 333 8.76 -19.86 -88.42
N VAL A 334 7.65 -20.14 -89.11
CA VAL A 334 6.38 -19.40 -88.94
C VAL A 334 5.87 -19.57 -87.50
N GLU A 335 5.87 -20.78 -86.95
CA GLU A 335 5.43 -21.00 -85.57
C GLU A 335 6.33 -20.26 -84.56
N LEU A 336 7.65 -20.24 -84.78
CA LEU A 336 8.57 -19.45 -83.95
C LEU A 336 8.24 -17.95 -84.03
N ARG A 337 8.07 -17.39 -85.24
CA ARG A 337 7.72 -15.96 -85.41
C ARG A 337 6.35 -15.63 -84.82
N ARG A 338 5.39 -16.56 -84.88
CA ARG A 338 4.07 -16.39 -84.28
C ARG A 338 4.18 -16.34 -82.76
N ALA A 339 4.99 -17.20 -82.16
CA ALA A 339 5.28 -17.18 -80.72
C ALA A 339 5.97 -15.87 -80.29
N GLU A 340 6.95 -15.38 -81.07
CA GLU A 340 7.62 -14.08 -80.80
C GLU A 340 6.63 -12.90 -80.87
N MET A 341 5.75 -12.86 -81.87
CA MET A 341 4.72 -11.82 -81.99
C MET A 341 3.72 -11.90 -80.83
N ALA A 342 3.30 -13.11 -80.43
CA ALA A 342 2.39 -13.31 -79.30
C ALA A 342 3.02 -12.83 -77.98
N LEU A 343 4.30 -13.12 -77.73
CA LEU A 343 5.04 -12.61 -76.58
C LEU A 343 5.13 -11.08 -76.59
N ALA A 344 5.50 -10.49 -77.74
CA ALA A 344 5.57 -9.04 -77.87
C ALA A 344 4.21 -8.36 -77.66
N ARG A 345 3.11 -9.03 -78.05
CA ARG A 345 1.75 -8.58 -77.80
C ARG A 345 1.39 -8.62 -76.33
N ASP A 346 1.65 -9.73 -75.64
CA ASP A 346 1.38 -9.88 -74.20
C ASP A 346 2.13 -8.83 -73.37
N LEU A 347 3.42 -8.60 -73.67
CA LEU A 347 4.19 -7.54 -73.02
C LEU A 347 3.61 -6.14 -73.29
N LEU A 348 3.12 -5.88 -74.51
CA LEU A 348 2.48 -4.60 -74.85
C LEU A 348 1.14 -4.42 -74.14
N ASP A 349 0.35 -5.48 -73.98
CA ASP A 349 -0.95 -5.43 -73.28
C ASP A 349 -0.77 -5.16 -71.77
N ARG A 350 0.37 -5.57 -71.19
CA ARG A 350 0.75 -5.31 -69.79
C ARG A 350 1.30 -3.90 -69.53
N VAL A 351 1.51 -3.09 -70.57
CA VAL A 351 1.98 -1.69 -70.44
C VAL A 351 0.98 -0.82 -69.69
N THR A 352 -0.32 -1.07 -69.86
CA THR A 352 -1.36 -0.33 -69.14
C THR A 352 -1.90 -1.20 -68.03
N VAL A 353 -1.55 -0.87 -66.79
CA VAL A 353 -2.03 -1.58 -65.61
C VAL A 353 -3.44 -1.09 -65.31
N LYS A 354 -4.37 -2.03 -65.14
CA LYS A 354 -5.78 -1.76 -64.85
C LYS A 354 -6.13 -2.23 -63.45
N ALA A 355 -7.19 -1.67 -62.89
CA ALA A 355 -7.71 -2.09 -61.60
C ALA A 355 -8.42 -3.45 -61.69
N ASP A 356 -8.01 -4.43 -60.90
CA ASP A 356 -8.66 -5.74 -60.85
C ASP A 356 -10.09 -5.67 -60.26
N ARG A 357 -10.34 -4.67 -59.40
CA ARG A 357 -11.64 -4.43 -58.75
C ARG A 357 -11.87 -2.95 -58.51
N ALA A 358 -13.13 -2.59 -58.22
CA ALA A 358 -13.45 -1.25 -57.77
C ALA A 358 -12.90 -0.98 -56.37
N GLY A 359 -12.50 0.26 -56.09
CA GLY A 359 -11.93 0.66 -54.80
C GLY A 359 -11.42 2.10 -54.82
N ILE A 360 -10.69 2.50 -53.79
CA ILE A 360 -9.98 3.78 -53.70
C ILE A 360 -8.49 3.53 -53.92
N ALA A 361 -7.88 4.29 -54.84
CA ALA A 361 -6.45 4.22 -55.11
C ALA A 361 -5.64 4.96 -54.03
N VAL A 362 -4.96 4.20 -53.17
CA VAL A 362 -4.15 4.72 -52.06
C VAL A 362 -2.67 4.69 -52.43
N PHE A 363 -2.09 5.87 -52.58
CA PHE A 363 -0.66 6.14 -52.78
C PHE A 363 -0.36 7.61 -52.40
N THR A 364 0.91 7.98 -52.30
CA THR A 364 1.33 9.29 -51.78
C THR A 364 1.04 10.43 -52.76
N ASP A 365 1.79 10.49 -53.85
CA ASP A 365 1.67 11.51 -54.89
C ASP A 365 2.00 10.87 -56.24
N VAL A 366 1.46 11.40 -57.32
CA VAL A 366 1.75 10.97 -58.69
C VAL A 366 3.21 11.31 -59.07
N ASN A 367 3.72 12.45 -58.58
CA ASN A 367 5.04 12.96 -58.93
C ASN A 367 6.20 12.09 -58.42
N ASP A 368 5.97 11.32 -57.34
CA ASP A 368 6.96 10.38 -56.80
C ASP A 368 7.24 9.20 -57.74
N TRP A 369 6.34 8.95 -58.70
CA TRP A 369 6.37 7.79 -59.57
C TRP A 369 6.58 8.13 -61.05
N LEU A 370 6.18 9.32 -61.50
CA LEU A 370 6.39 9.74 -62.89
C LEU A 370 7.89 9.75 -63.22
N GLY A 371 8.29 8.99 -64.26
CA GLY A 371 9.68 8.87 -64.67
C GLY A 371 10.53 7.96 -63.77
N LYS A 372 9.96 7.35 -62.73
CA LYS A 372 10.68 6.41 -61.85
C LYS A 372 10.78 5.03 -62.52
N PRO A 373 11.99 4.43 -62.60
CA PRO A 373 12.14 3.04 -62.99
C PRO A 373 11.62 2.12 -61.88
N VAL A 374 10.84 1.11 -62.25
CA VAL A 374 10.30 0.12 -61.32
C VAL A 374 10.57 -1.30 -61.82
N SER A 375 10.69 -2.23 -60.88
CA SER A 375 10.93 -3.64 -61.18
C SER A 375 9.67 -4.50 -61.02
N VAL A 376 9.64 -5.66 -61.68
CA VAL A 376 8.54 -6.64 -61.52
C VAL A 376 8.28 -6.91 -60.04
N GLY A 377 7.03 -6.77 -59.61
CA GLY A 377 6.61 -6.99 -58.23
C GLY A 377 6.78 -5.80 -57.30
N GLU A 378 7.37 -4.68 -57.73
CA GLU A 378 7.40 -3.45 -56.94
C GLU A 378 5.99 -2.92 -56.72
N ARG A 379 5.63 -2.65 -55.47
CA ARG A 379 4.32 -2.11 -55.09
C ARG A 379 4.22 -0.63 -55.47
N VAL A 380 3.34 -0.31 -56.41
CA VAL A 380 3.13 1.06 -56.89
C VAL A 380 1.99 1.73 -56.10
N LEU A 381 0.83 1.08 -56.02
CA LEU A 381 -0.33 1.60 -55.29
C LEU A 381 -1.14 0.46 -54.65
N THR A 382 -2.06 0.82 -53.76
CA THR A 382 -2.97 -0.14 -53.12
C THR A 382 -4.42 0.27 -53.38
N LEU A 383 -5.25 -0.68 -53.80
CA LEU A 383 -6.69 -0.49 -53.95
C LEU A 383 -7.38 -0.89 -52.64
N ALA A 384 -8.05 0.08 -52.01
CA ALA A 384 -8.77 -0.11 -50.76
C ALA A 384 -10.29 -0.15 -50.99
N ASP A 385 -11.03 -0.99 -50.28
CA ASP A 385 -12.48 -1.04 -50.37
C ASP A 385 -13.11 -0.10 -49.31
N PRO A 386 -13.80 0.99 -49.72
CA PRO A 386 -14.43 1.91 -48.77
C PRO A 386 -15.66 1.33 -48.05
N GLN A 387 -16.25 0.25 -48.57
CA GLN A 387 -17.47 -0.34 -47.99
C GLN A 387 -17.17 -1.35 -46.88
N ALA A 388 -15.91 -1.76 -46.72
CA ALA A 388 -15.48 -2.72 -45.72
C ALA A 388 -14.35 -2.17 -44.83
N PRO A 389 -14.61 -1.08 -44.07
CA PRO A 389 -13.63 -0.54 -43.12
C PRO A 389 -13.35 -1.53 -41.99
N GLU A 390 -12.09 -1.69 -41.65
CA GLU A 390 -11.59 -2.50 -40.54
C GLU A 390 -10.66 -1.64 -39.68
N ILE A 391 -10.67 -1.84 -38.38
CA ILE A 391 -9.80 -1.12 -37.45
C ILE A 391 -8.54 -1.94 -37.25
N ASP A 392 -7.40 -1.32 -37.51
CA ASP A 392 -6.07 -1.86 -37.20
C ASP A 392 -5.59 -1.25 -35.87
N ILE A 393 -5.39 -2.11 -34.87
CA ILE A 393 -5.10 -1.73 -33.48
C ILE A 393 -3.73 -2.30 -33.09
N MET A 394 -2.86 -1.46 -32.53
CA MET A 394 -1.51 -1.84 -32.11
C MET A 394 -1.43 -1.95 -30.60
N VAL A 395 -1.61 -3.17 -30.07
CA VAL A 395 -1.70 -3.42 -28.63
C VAL A 395 -0.32 -3.77 -28.07
N SER A 396 0.19 -3.01 -27.10
CA SER A 396 1.50 -3.30 -26.49
C SER A 396 1.51 -4.67 -25.82
N VAL A 397 2.63 -5.41 -25.93
CA VAL A 397 2.81 -6.73 -25.30
C VAL A 397 2.52 -6.70 -23.79
N GLY A 398 2.85 -5.59 -23.10
CA GLY A 398 2.58 -5.43 -21.67
C GLY A 398 1.09 -5.35 -21.31
N ASP A 399 0.24 -4.95 -22.26
CA ASP A 399 -1.21 -4.79 -22.08
C ASP A 399 -2.02 -5.86 -22.86
N ALA A 400 -1.34 -6.87 -23.43
CA ALA A 400 -1.91 -7.90 -24.31
C ALA A 400 -2.67 -9.02 -23.58
N LEU A 401 -3.07 -8.83 -22.32
CA LEU A 401 -3.70 -9.88 -21.50
C LEU A 401 -5.11 -10.28 -21.97
N VAL A 402 -5.73 -9.56 -22.91
CA VAL A 402 -7.11 -9.80 -23.35
C VAL A 402 -7.27 -9.56 -24.85
N LEU A 403 -6.96 -10.57 -25.66
CA LEU A 403 -7.14 -10.55 -27.11
C LEU A 403 -7.98 -11.77 -27.55
N GLU A 404 -9.19 -11.89 -27.02
CA GLU A 404 -10.13 -12.93 -27.45
C GLU A 404 -10.96 -12.46 -28.66
N PRO A 405 -11.07 -13.28 -29.72
CA PRO A 405 -11.97 -12.98 -30.83
C PRO A 405 -13.42 -12.78 -30.36
N GLY A 406 -14.06 -11.71 -30.84
CA GLY A 406 -15.43 -11.35 -30.48
C GLY A 406 -15.57 -10.30 -29.38
N SER A 407 -14.47 -9.95 -28.70
CA SER A 407 -14.45 -8.90 -27.66
C SER A 407 -14.94 -7.55 -28.20
N PRO A 408 -15.74 -6.80 -27.41
CA PRO A 408 -16.22 -5.49 -27.82
C PRO A 408 -15.08 -4.47 -27.82
N VAL A 409 -15.04 -3.63 -28.85
CA VAL A 409 -14.02 -2.60 -29.05
C VAL A 409 -14.72 -1.26 -29.25
N GLU A 410 -14.30 -0.26 -28.49
CA GLU A 410 -14.75 1.12 -28.65
C GLU A 410 -13.61 1.95 -29.25
N LEU A 411 -13.78 2.47 -30.47
CA LEU A 411 -12.81 3.35 -31.12
C LEU A 411 -13.19 4.81 -30.92
N PHE A 412 -12.31 5.55 -30.25
CA PHE A 412 -12.42 7.00 -30.09
C PHE A 412 -11.52 7.67 -31.13
N LEU A 413 -12.14 8.28 -32.14
CA LEU A 413 -11.41 8.97 -33.20
C LEU A 413 -10.84 10.29 -32.71
N ASN A 414 -9.65 10.68 -33.20
CA ASN A 414 -9.07 11.98 -32.84
C ASN A 414 -9.91 13.16 -33.35
N VAL A 415 -10.65 12.95 -34.44
CA VAL A 415 -11.55 13.95 -35.03
C VAL A 415 -12.90 14.04 -34.33
N ASP A 416 -13.32 12.98 -33.64
CA ASP A 416 -14.56 12.94 -32.86
C ASP A 416 -14.40 12.03 -31.62
N PRO A 417 -13.84 12.58 -30.53
CA PRO A 417 -13.58 11.82 -29.31
C PRO A 417 -14.84 11.58 -28.46
N LEU A 418 -15.97 12.25 -28.76
CA LEU A 418 -17.19 12.16 -27.95
C LEU A 418 -18.12 11.05 -28.44
N HIS A 419 -18.01 10.63 -29.71
CA HIS A 419 -18.83 9.59 -30.29
C HIS A 419 -17.97 8.36 -30.66
N PRO A 420 -17.84 7.37 -29.75
CA PRO A 420 -17.07 6.17 -30.05
C PRO A 420 -17.75 5.29 -31.09
N LEU A 421 -16.96 4.79 -32.03
CA LEU A 421 -17.39 3.77 -32.98
C LEU A 421 -17.30 2.39 -32.33
N GLN A 422 -18.40 1.65 -32.39
CA GLN A 422 -18.49 0.30 -31.85
C GLN A 422 -17.98 -0.72 -32.87
N ALA A 423 -17.17 -1.66 -32.41
CA ALA A 423 -16.55 -2.68 -33.23
C ALA A 423 -16.38 -3.99 -32.45
N ARG A 424 -16.09 -5.08 -33.16
CA ARG A 424 -15.73 -6.36 -32.57
C ARG A 424 -14.38 -6.84 -33.06
N LEU A 425 -13.60 -7.39 -32.14
CA LEU A 425 -12.32 -8.00 -32.43
C LEU A 425 -12.52 -9.21 -33.35
N THR A 426 -11.91 -9.19 -34.54
CA THR A 426 -12.00 -10.29 -35.52
C THR A 426 -10.78 -11.19 -35.46
N HIS A 427 -9.60 -10.59 -35.32
CA HIS A 427 -8.34 -11.31 -35.37
C HIS A 427 -7.26 -10.63 -34.52
N ALA A 428 -6.42 -11.42 -33.86
CA ALA A 428 -5.24 -10.95 -33.16
C ALA A 428 -4.01 -11.72 -33.67
N SER A 429 -2.95 -11.01 -34.05
CA SER A 429 -1.72 -11.64 -34.53
C SER A 429 -1.02 -12.38 -33.40
N TYR A 430 -0.49 -13.57 -33.71
CA TYR A 430 0.30 -14.36 -32.75
C TYR A 430 1.73 -13.81 -32.55
N GLU A 431 2.23 -13.06 -33.54
CA GLU A 431 3.56 -12.46 -33.49
C GLU A 431 3.46 -10.97 -33.13
N ALA A 432 4.37 -10.54 -32.25
CA ALA A 432 4.55 -9.14 -31.90
C ALA A 432 5.56 -8.49 -32.85
N GLY A 433 5.20 -7.33 -33.40
CA GLY A 433 6.07 -6.52 -34.24
C GLY A 433 6.44 -5.20 -33.56
N LEU A 434 7.44 -4.50 -34.11
CA LEU A 434 7.72 -3.12 -33.74
C LEU A 434 6.64 -2.21 -34.36
N SER A 435 5.92 -1.47 -33.52
CA SER A 435 5.05 -0.39 -33.97
C SER A 435 5.86 0.77 -34.56
N ALA A 436 5.20 1.67 -35.30
CA ALA A 436 5.82 2.91 -35.78
C ALA A 436 6.43 3.77 -34.65
N ALA A 437 5.93 3.61 -33.42
CA ALA A 437 6.46 4.24 -32.20
C ALA A 437 7.64 3.49 -31.56
N GLY A 438 8.15 2.41 -32.17
CA GLY A 438 9.26 1.61 -31.64
C GLY A 438 8.92 0.69 -30.46
N VAL A 439 7.62 0.51 -30.16
CA VAL A 439 7.13 -0.34 -29.07
C VAL A 439 6.68 -1.70 -29.60
N LEU A 440 7.12 -2.78 -28.95
CA LEU A 440 6.66 -4.14 -29.24
C LEU A 440 5.15 -4.25 -29.01
N SER A 441 4.42 -4.54 -30.07
CA SER A 441 2.95 -4.56 -30.10
C SER A 441 2.42 -5.70 -30.96
N TYR A 442 1.33 -6.32 -30.51
CA TYR A 442 0.51 -7.22 -31.31
C TYR A 442 -0.39 -6.42 -32.23
N ARG A 443 -0.54 -6.89 -33.46
CA ARG A 443 -1.43 -6.29 -34.45
C ARG A 443 -2.78 -6.97 -34.38
N VAL A 444 -3.81 -6.18 -34.12
CA VAL A 444 -5.15 -6.68 -33.83
C VAL A 444 -6.14 -6.00 -34.78
N LYS A 445 -7.00 -6.79 -35.39
CA LYS A 445 -8.02 -6.34 -36.32
C LYS A 445 -9.39 -6.39 -35.67
N ALA A 446 -10.19 -5.36 -35.91
CA ALA A 446 -11.58 -5.32 -35.45
C ALA A 446 -12.51 -4.83 -36.58
N ALA A 447 -13.62 -5.53 -36.78
CA ALA A 447 -14.65 -5.12 -37.74
C ALA A 447 -15.61 -4.13 -37.07
N LEU A 448 -15.91 -3.02 -37.74
CA LEU A 448 -16.91 -2.07 -37.27
C LEU A 448 -18.27 -2.75 -37.26
N GLU A 449 -19.03 -2.55 -36.18
CA GLU A 449 -20.44 -2.92 -36.19
C GLU A 449 -21.19 -1.91 -37.08
N PRO A 450 -22.09 -2.38 -37.98
CA PRO A 450 -22.90 -1.47 -38.77
C PRO A 450 -23.67 -0.55 -37.83
N GLY A 451 -23.44 0.76 -37.99
CA GLY A 451 -23.94 1.78 -37.09
C GLY A 451 -25.45 1.73 -36.90
N ARG A 452 -25.89 2.06 -35.67
CA ARG A 452 -27.29 2.09 -35.22
C ARG A 452 -28.17 3.09 -35.98
N SER A 453 -27.56 3.94 -36.81
CA SER A 453 -28.23 4.98 -37.60
C SER A 453 -28.18 4.61 -39.09
N PRO A 454 -29.29 4.19 -39.71
CA PRO A 454 -29.34 3.95 -41.15
C PRO A 454 -29.11 5.26 -41.91
N GLY A 455 -27.94 5.41 -42.55
CA GLY A 455 -27.61 6.55 -43.42
C GLY A 455 -26.27 7.24 -43.14
N GLU A 456 -25.53 6.86 -42.09
CA GLU A 456 -24.22 7.45 -41.81
C GLU A 456 -23.14 6.81 -42.71
N ALA A 457 -22.40 7.65 -43.45
CA ALA A 457 -21.35 7.17 -44.35
C ALA A 457 -20.24 6.49 -43.54
N PRO A 458 -19.65 5.39 -44.04
CA PRO A 458 -18.56 4.72 -43.35
C PRO A 458 -17.40 5.71 -43.12
N PRO A 459 -16.70 5.60 -41.98
CA PRO A 459 -15.62 6.51 -41.64
C PRO A 459 -14.50 6.43 -42.68
N ARG A 460 -13.86 7.58 -42.93
CA ARG A 460 -12.78 7.66 -43.93
C ARG A 460 -11.59 6.78 -43.51
N ILE A 461 -11.02 6.08 -44.47
CA ILE A 461 -9.80 5.31 -44.30
C ILE A 461 -8.64 6.27 -43.94
N GLY A 462 -7.74 5.82 -43.06
CA GLY A 462 -6.60 6.59 -42.57
C GLY A 462 -6.88 7.46 -41.34
N LEU A 463 -8.13 7.51 -40.85
CA LEU A 463 -8.43 8.18 -39.59
C LEU A 463 -7.79 7.43 -38.41
N ARG A 464 -7.18 8.19 -37.51
CA ARG A 464 -6.49 7.67 -36.32
C ARG A 464 -7.26 7.99 -35.05
N GLY A 465 -7.08 7.13 -34.04
CA GLY A 465 -7.73 7.25 -32.76
C GLY A 465 -7.10 6.34 -31.70
N THR A 466 -7.81 6.21 -30.58
CA THR A 466 -7.49 5.26 -29.53
C THR A 466 -8.60 4.24 -29.43
N ALA A 467 -8.27 2.97 -29.57
CA ALA A 467 -9.20 1.87 -29.34
C ALA A 467 -9.14 1.40 -27.89
N LYS A 468 -10.30 1.18 -27.31
CA LYS A 468 -10.50 0.55 -26.01
C LYS A 468 -11.07 -0.83 -26.23
N ILE A 469 -10.24 -1.86 -26.02
CA ILE A 469 -10.64 -3.26 -26.08
C ILE A 469 -11.17 -3.63 -24.70
N LEU A 470 -12.42 -4.07 -24.65
CA LEU A 470 -13.07 -4.53 -23.43
C LEU A 470 -12.88 -6.04 -23.31
N GLY A 471 -12.35 -6.46 -22.17
CA GLY A 471 -12.11 -7.86 -21.84
C GLY A 471 -13.05 -8.40 -20.77
N ASP A 472 -12.70 -9.58 -20.29
CA ASP A 472 -13.40 -10.23 -19.19
C ASP A 472 -13.37 -9.41 -17.90
N ARG A 473 -14.36 -9.69 -17.06
CA ARG A 473 -14.44 -9.10 -15.72
C ARG A 473 -13.44 -9.79 -14.80
N VAL A 474 -12.49 -9.02 -14.29
CA VAL A 474 -11.49 -9.49 -13.33
C VAL A 474 -11.73 -8.86 -11.96
N PRO A 475 -11.35 -9.53 -10.85
CA PRO A 475 -11.36 -8.92 -9.53
C PRO A 475 -10.57 -7.61 -9.51
N LEU A 476 -11.11 -6.60 -8.82
CA LEU A 476 -10.47 -5.28 -8.69
C LEU A 476 -9.03 -5.38 -8.18
N ALA A 477 -8.71 -6.35 -7.32
CA ALA A 477 -7.35 -6.64 -6.88
C ALA A 477 -6.38 -6.88 -8.06
N LEU A 478 -6.75 -7.75 -9.00
CA LEU A 478 -5.92 -8.02 -10.17
C LEU A 478 -5.81 -6.80 -11.09
N TYR A 479 -6.88 -6.02 -11.24
CA TYR A 479 -6.84 -4.79 -12.01
C TYR A 479 -5.89 -3.73 -11.43
N LEU A 480 -5.94 -3.49 -10.11
CA LEU A 480 -5.10 -2.50 -9.41
C LEU A 480 -3.63 -2.93 -9.31
N PHE A 481 -3.39 -4.19 -8.96
CA PHE A 481 -2.04 -4.71 -8.76
C PHE A 481 -1.40 -5.26 -10.05
N ARG A 482 -2.03 -5.10 -11.23
CA ARG A 482 -1.50 -5.65 -12.50
C ARG A 482 -0.07 -5.21 -12.81
N ARG A 483 0.21 -3.90 -12.75
CA ARG A 483 1.53 -3.33 -13.07
C ARG A 483 2.60 -3.70 -12.05
N PRO A 484 2.37 -3.52 -10.73
CA PRO A 484 3.37 -3.93 -9.75
C PRO A 484 3.61 -5.44 -9.77
N LEU A 485 2.57 -6.29 -9.96
CA LEU A 485 2.76 -7.74 -10.09
C LEU A 485 3.56 -8.10 -11.34
N ALA A 486 3.32 -7.44 -12.48
CA ALA A 486 4.09 -7.65 -13.69
C ALA A 486 5.58 -7.29 -13.51
N LEU A 487 5.87 -6.17 -12.85
CA LEU A 487 7.24 -5.76 -12.51
C LEU A 487 7.91 -6.73 -11.52
N LEU A 488 7.16 -7.16 -10.51
CA LEU A 488 7.65 -8.12 -9.52
C LEU A 488 8.01 -9.44 -10.21
N ARG A 489 7.11 -9.93 -11.08
CA ARG A 489 7.31 -11.13 -11.89
C ARG A 489 8.55 -11.01 -12.79
N GLN A 490 8.69 -9.89 -13.50
CA GLN A 490 9.85 -9.63 -14.35
C GLN A 490 11.16 -9.55 -13.55
N SER A 491 11.14 -8.97 -12.35
CA SER A 491 12.31 -8.88 -11.46
C SER A 491 12.69 -10.22 -10.80
N MET A 492 11.70 -11.05 -10.48
CA MET A 492 11.91 -12.36 -9.84
C MET A 492 12.11 -13.50 -10.85
N GLY A 493 11.89 -13.26 -12.14
CA GLY A 493 12.11 -14.24 -13.21
C GLY A 493 11.13 -15.41 -13.22
N ILE A 494 9.91 -15.22 -12.70
CA ILE A 494 8.85 -16.25 -12.63
C ILE A 494 7.87 -16.09 -13.80
#